data_AF-A0A699R8F0-F1
#
_entry.id   AF-A0A699R8F0-F1
#
_cell.length_a   1.000
_cell.length_b   1.000
_cell.length_c   1.000
_cell.angle_alpha   90.00
_cell.angle_beta   90.00
_cell.angle_gamma   90.00
#
_symmetry.space_group_name_H-M   'P 1'
#
loop_
_entity.id
_entity.type
_entity.pdbx_description
1 polymer ?
#
loop_
_entity_poly.entity_id
_entity_poly.type
_entity_poly.pdbx_seq_one_letter_code
_entity_poly.pdbx_strand_id
1 'polypeptide(L)' 'VDAIVWWIDYGATTHVCKDRCWFKTYEPVEDGSVLYIVDDHFAPVHGKGSVALEFSFGKTITLFNVLYVP' A
#
# COMPACT_ATOMS: atom_id res chain seq x y z
N VAL A 1 -13.37 -0.70 -16.30
CA VAL A 1 -13.13 0.19 -15.16
C VAL A 1 -12.53 -0.68 -14.09
N ASP A 2 -11.23 -0.53 -13.81
CA ASP A 2 -10.64 -1.24 -12.68
C ASP A 2 -11.36 -0.79 -11.42
N ALA A 3 -11.91 -1.74 -10.68
CA ALA A 3 -12.55 -1.43 -9.42
C ALA A 3 -11.48 -0.92 -8.46
N ILE A 4 -11.75 0.22 -7.82
CA ILE A 4 -10.97 0.74 -6.70
C ILE A 4 -11.27 -0.18 -5.51
N VAL A 5 -10.45 -1.23 -5.34
CA VAL A 5 -10.67 -2.26 -4.32
C VAL A 5 -9.39 -2.51 -3.52
N TRP A 6 -9.59 -2.74 -2.22
CA TRP A 6 -8.56 -3.25 -1.31
C TRP A 6 -8.80 -4.73 -1.06
N TRP A 7 -7.73 -5.51 -1.07
CA TRP A 7 -7.79 -6.93 -0.76
C TRP A 7 -7.28 -7.16 0.66
N ILE A 8 -8.00 -8.01 1.40
CA ILE A 8 -7.56 -8.51 2.70
C ILE A 8 -6.99 -9.90 2.45
N ASP A 9 -5.69 -10.03 2.60
CA ASP A 9 -4.96 -11.28 2.40
C ASP A 9 -4.35 -11.74 3.72
N TYR A 10 -4.67 -12.95 4.15
CA TYR A 10 -4.14 -13.54 5.39
C TYR A 10 -2.63 -13.81 5.30
N GLY A 11 -2.09 -14.01 4.10
CA GLY A 11 -0.65 -14.21 3.87
C GLY A 11 0.16 -12.91 3.86
N ALA A 12 -0.48 -11.76 3.78
CA ALA A 12 0.21 -10.47 3.72
C ALA A 12 0.64 -9.98 5.11
N THR A 13 1.92 -9.62 5.25
CA THR A 13 2.49 -9.10 6.50
C THR A 13 2.51 -7.57 6.57
N THR A 14 2.22 -6.89 5.47
CA THR A 14 2.25 -5.43 5.36
C THR A 14 1.19 -4.92 4.38
N HIS A 15 0.85 -3.63 4.49
CA HIS A 15 -0.06 -2.96 3.56
C HIS A 15 0.72 -2.45 2.35
N VAL A 16 0.19 -2.68 1.15
CA VAL A 16 0.83 -2.29 -0.11
C VAL A 16 -0.18 -1.54 -0.98
N CYS A 17 0.27 -0.50 -1.65
CA CYS A 17 -0.54 0.25 -2.60
C CYS A 17 0.30 0.62 -3.83
N LYS A 18 -0.23 0.30 -5.02
CA LYS A 18 0.39 0.65 -6.31
C LYS A 18 0.16 2.09 -6.76
N ASP A 19 -0.82 2.77 -6.18
CA ASP A 19 -1.26 4.09 -6.64
C ASP A 19 -0.81 5.19 -5.67
N ARG A 20 0.23 5.94 -6.07
CA ARG A 20 0.79 7.04 -5.27
C ARG A 20 -0.25 8.10 -4.87
N CYS A 21 -1.27 8.31 -5.71
CA CYS A 21 -2.33 9.28 -5.48
C CYS A 21 -3.21 8.98 -4.25
N TRP A 22 -3.20 7.75 -3.73
CA TRP A 22 -4.02 7.37 -2.58
C TRP A 22 -3.40 7.71 -1.23
N PHE A 23 -2.11 8.06 -1.24
CA PHE A 23 -1.37 8.40 -0.04
C PHE A 23 -1.72 9.80 0.45
N LYS A 24 -2.24 9.89 1.69
CA LYS A 24 -2.44 11.15 2.42
C LYS A 24 -1.12 11.74 2.92
N THR A 25 -0.24 10.87 3.40
CA THR A 25 1.15 11.20 3.74
C THR A 25 2.06 10.31 2.93
N TYR A 26 3.25 10.79 2.62
CA TYR A 26 4.23 10.01 1.86
C TYR A 26 5.63 10.49 2.16
N GLU A 27 6.50 9.52 2.41
CA GLU A 27 7.92 9.69 2.56
C GLU A 27 8.60 8.80 1.51
N PRO A 28 9.47 9.35 0.65
CA PRO A 28 10.23 8.55 -0.29
C PRO A 28 11.17 7.60 0.46
N VAL A 29 11.40 6.43 -0.11
CA VAL A 29 12.33 5.42 0.41
C VAL A 29 13.43 5.27 -0.63
N GLU A 30 14.66 5.65 -0.25
CA GLU A 30 15.82 5.73 -1.15
C GLU A 30 16.94 4.76 -0.76
N ASP A 31 16.72 3.94 0.27
CA ASP A 31 17.71 3.01 0.83
C ASP A 31 17.80 1.67 0.06
N GLY A 32 17.08 1.54 -1.05
CA GLY A 32 17.02 0.31 -1.85
C GLY A 32 16.14 -0.78 -1.23
N SER A 33 15.26 -0.45 -0.28
CA SER A 33 14.29 -1.38 0.28
C SER A 33 13.47 -2.10 -0.80
N VAL A 34 13.28 -3.40 -0.60
CA VAL A 34 12.43 -4.24 -1.46
C VAL A 34 11.36 -4.94 -0.64
N LEU A 35 10.20 -5.14 -1.25
CA LEU A 35 9.13 -5.99 -0.75
C LEU A 35 9.28 -7.37 -1.38
N TYR A 36 9.45 -8.40 -0.56
CA TYR A 36 9.37 -9.80 -1.01
C TYR A 36 7.91 -10.19 -1.17
N ILE A 37 7.58 -10.75 -2.34
CA ILE A 37 6.27 -11.22 -2.73
C ILE A 37 6.34 -12.76 -2.83
N VAL A 38 5.30 -13.39 -3.37
CA VAL A 38 5.24 -14.83 -3.56
C VAL A 38 6.36 -15.33 -4.49
N ASP A 39 6.87 -16.54 -4.21
CA ASP A 39 7.74 -17.31 -5.10
C ASP A 39 9.06 -16.60 -5.45
N ASP A 40 9.80 -16.12 -4.44
CA ASP A 40 11.10 -15.42 -4.58
C ASP A 40 11.08 -14.14 -5.43
N HIS A 41 9.91 -13.66 -5.83
CA HIS A 41 9.76 -12.38 -6.49
C HIS A 41 9.87 -11.25 -5.48
N PHE A 42 10.40 -10.11 -5.92
CA PHE A 42 10.45 -8.90 -5.11
C PHE A 42 10.14 -7.68 -5.98
N ALA A 43 9.71 -6.61 -5.32
CA ALA A 43 9.47 -5.33 -5.96
C ALA A 43 10.10 -4.19 -5.15
N PRO A 44 10.65 -3.15 -5.79
CA PRO A 44 11.25 -2.02 -5.10
C PRO A 44 10.18 -1.22 -4.34
N VAL A 45 10.49 -0.82 -3.11
CA VAL A 45 9.65 0.07 -2.32
C VAL A 45 10.07 1.50 -2.62
N HIS A 46 9.19 2.26 -3.26
CA HIS A 46 9.47 3.64 -3.67
C HIS A 46 9.09 4.66 -2.58
N GLY A 47 8.34 4.25 -1.57
CA GLY A 47 7.97 5.12 -0.47
C GLY A 47 7.04 4.47 0.54
N LYS A 48 6.73 5.22 1.58
CA LYS A 48 5.88 4.76 2.68
C LYS A 48 4.97 5.89 3.14
N GLY A 49 3.78 5.56 3.65
CA GLY A 49 2.91 6.59 4.20
C GLY A 49 1.58 6.08 4.71
N SER A 50 0.58 6.95 4.71
CA SER A 50 -0.78 6.62 5.15
C SER A 50 -1.78 6.68 4.01
N VAL A 51 -2.76 5.78 4.00
CA VAL A 51 -3.86 5.74 3.04
C VAL A 51 -5.17 5.68 3.79
N ALA A 52 -6.17 6.45 3.35
CA ALA A 52 -7.50 6.42 3.94
C ALA A 52 -8.47 5.64 3.05
N LEU A 53 -9.15 4.67 3.65
CA LEU A 53 -10.17 3.85 3.03
C LEU A 53 -11.52 4.36 3.46
N GLU A 54 -12.31 4.82 2.50
CA GLU A 54 -13.69 5.20 2.73
C GLU A 54 -14.59 3.99 2.46
N PHE A 55 -15.29 3.55 3.50
CA PHE A 55 -16.30 2.51 3.43
C PHE A 55 -17.68 3.11 3.26
N SER A 56 -18.65 2.25 2.96
CA SER A 56 -20.06 2.64 2.98
C SER A 56 -20.45 3.29 4.32
N PHE A 57 -21.46 4.16 4.26
CA PHE A 57 -21.96 4.90 5.42
C PHE A 57 -20.95 5.89 6.04
N GLY A 58 -19.99 6.39 5.24
CA GLY A 58 -19.06 7.45 5.64
C GLY A 58 -18.00 7.04 6.66
N LYS A 59 -17.84 5.72 6.89
CA LYS A 59 -16.80 5.22 7.80
C LYS A 59 -15.45 5.29 7.10
N THR A 60 -14.46 5.86 7.75
CA THR A 60 -13.09 5.93 7.23
C THR A 60 -12.14 5.14 8.12
N ILE A 61 -11.31 4.28 7.52
CA ILE A 61 -10.17 3.65 8.19
C ILE A 61 -8.89 4.21 7.59
N THR A 62 -7.95 4.63 8.43
CA THR A 62 -6.62 5.05 7.97
C THR A 62 -5.64 3.91 8.18
N LEU A 63 -5.05 3.42 7.10
CA LEU A 63 -3.92 2.52 7.12
C LEU A 63 -2.65 3.34 7.26
N PHE A 64 -1.78 2.94 8.18
CA PHE A 64 -0.47 3.54 8.39
C PHE A 64 0.61 2.60 7.88
N ASN A 65 1.80 3.15 7.61
CA ASN A 65 2.95 2.38 7.15
C ASN A 65 2.70 1.60 5.84
N VAL A 66 1.80 2.09 4.99
CA VAL A 66 1.54 1.50 3.67
C VAL A 66 2.77 1.69 2.79
N LEU A 67 3.20 0.64 2.12
CA LEU A 67 4.31 0.67 1.16
C LEU A 67 3.79 1.05 -0.22
N TYR A 68 4.48 1.99 -0.87
CA TYR A 68 4.26 2.33 -2.27
C TYR A 68 5.15 1.45 -3.15
N VAL A 69 4.50 0.58 -3.93
CA VAL A 69 5.15 -0.37 -4.84
C VAL A 69 4.38 -0.32 -6.17
N PRO A 70 4.84 0.50 -7.15
CA PRO A 70 4.14 0.72 -8.41
C PRO A 70 4.11 -0.49 -9.35
#